data_AF-A0ABD5V745-F1
#
_entry.id   AF-A0ABD5V745-F1
#
_cell.length_a   1.000
_cell.length_b   1.000
_cell.length_c   1.000
_cell.angle_alpha   90.00
_cell.angle_beta   90.00
_cell.angle_gamma   90.00
#
_symmetry.space_group_name_H-M   'P 1'
#
loop_
_entity.id
_entity.type
_entity.pdbx_description
1 polymer ?
#
loop_
_entity_poly.entity_id
_entity_poly.type
_entity_poly.pdbx_seq_one_letter_code
_entity_poly.pdbx_strand_id
1 'polypeptide(L)'
;MLAGEDVRSTGLDAAALKPAECDVSRGTELPFDSLVIDYEGQRHLPERGVLAELAEERELYLTTPVRADGFDPLGDDSLLAELPEGAKRVLVAGHGAYLTEDERSRAVAPRLGAAAEADPDAWVGTEGVERLALATGAPQFELLGRSTERDLRALRAAGFEGEVAVYAPTVLTDDADEVLDALGGYVSRRRPVARALPEGAPTDAAATGRAREVLSAASGDFALVGDVEAVREQVGSLKAAGADTVVGYPARGIGEFL
;
A
#
# COMPACT_ATOMS: atom_id res chain seq x y z
N MET A 1 -24.69 5.54 -11.96
CA MET A 1 -23.62 4.61 -12.36
C MET A 1 -23.26 3.83 -11.11
N LEU A 2 -23.00 2.53 -11.23
CA LEU A 2 -22.60 1.72 -10.07
C LEU A 2 -21.14 2.07 -9.78
N ALA A 3 -20.78 2.35 -8.52
CA ALA A 3 -19.47 2.88 -8.18
C ALA A 3 -18.29 1.99 -8.65
N GLY A 4 -18.51 0.69 -8.86
CA GLY A 4 -17.54 -0.23 -9.47
C GLY A 4 -17.23 0.00 -10.96
N GLU A 5 -18.16 0.53 -11.78
CA GLU A 5 -17.85 0.95 -13.16
C GLU A 5 -17.01 2.23 -13.17
N ASP A 6 -17.25 3.10 -12.19
CA ASP A 6 -16.57 4.38 -12.04
C ASP A 6 -15.10 4.16 -11.64
N VAL A 7 -14.81 3.26 -10.69
CA VAL A 7 -13.43 2.98 -10.25
C VAL A 7 -12.57 2.33 -11.35
N ARG A 8 -13.09 1.42 -12.19
CA ARG A 8 -12.31 0.84 -13.32
C ARG A 8 -11.77 1.92 -14.23
N SER A 9 -12.56 2.98 -14.38
CA SER A 9 -12.22 4.05 -15.28
C SER A 9 -11.11 4.95 -14.71
N THR A 10 -10.70 4.81 -13.44
CA THR A 10 -9.52 5.50 -12.89
C THR A 10 -8.18 4.98 -13.45
N GLY A 11 -8.16 3.80 -14.07
CA GLY A 11 -6.94 3.20 -14.61
C GLY A 11 -6.01 2.60 -13.55
N LEU A 12 -6.46 2.50 -12.29
CA LEU A 12 -5.85 1.63 -11.28
C LEU A 12 -5.79 0.19 -11.79
N ASP A 13 -4.74 -0.54 -11.43
CA ASP A 13 -4.48 -1.89 -11.91
C ASP A 13 -4.91 -2.96 -10.89
N ALA A 14 -4.82 -2.62 -9.60
CA ALA A 14 -5.13 -3.52 -8.50
C ALA A 14 -5.75 -2.74 -7.32
N ALA A 15 -6.36 -3.47 -6.40
CA ALA A 15 -6.84 -2.90 -5.14
C ALA A 15 -6.10 -3.47 -3.94
N ALA A 16 -5.86 -2.63 -2.94
CA ALA A 16 -5.41 -3.05 -1.64
C ALA A 16 -6.57 -3.07 -0.64
N LEU A 17 -6.61 -4.10 0.21
CA LEU A 17 -7.60 -4.27 1.26
C LEU A 17 -6.91 -4.46 2.61
N LYS A 18 -7.48 -3.83 3.64
CA LYS A 18 -7.01 -3.94 5.01
C LYS A 18 -8.03 -4.71 5.86
N PRO A 19 -7.69 -5.91 6.38
CA PRO A 19 -8.61 -6.69 7.21
C PRO A 19 -9.08 -5.97 8.47
N ALA A 20 -8.28 -5.05 9.00
CA ALA A 20 -8.64 -4.25 10.16
C ALA A 20 -9.75 -3.20 9.86
N GLU A 21 -9.99 -2.90 8.58
CA GLU A 21 -10.87 -1.81 8.14
C GLU A 21 -12.05 -2.31 7.29
N CYS A 22 -11.99 -3.54 6.76
CA CYS A 22 -13.06 -4.12 5.95
C CYS A 22 -13.08 -5.65 5.98
N ASP A 23 -14.21 -6.23 5.56
CA ASP A 23 -14.31 -7.65 5.24
C ASP A 23 -13.65 -7.92 3.88
N VAL A 24 -12.51 -8.61 3.91
CA VAL A 24 -11.71 -8.88 2.71
C VAL A 24 -12.33 -9.91 1.77
N SER A 25 -13.30 -10.71 2.22
CA SER A 25 -14.01 -11.65 1.33
C SER A 25 -14.74 -10.91 0.20
N ARG A 26 -15.13 -9.65 0.44
CA ARG A 26 -15.70 -8.74 -0.55
C ARG A 26 -14.73 -8.34 -1.66
N GLY A 27 -13.47 -8.75 -1.57
CA GLY A 27 -12.51 -8.60 -2.66
C GLY A 27 -12.94 -9.30 -3.96
N THR A 28 -13.77 -10.34 -3.88
CA THR A 28 -14.35 -11.00 -5.08
C THR A 28 -15.33 -10.08 -5.83
N GLU A 29 -15.97 -9.14 -5.13
CA GLU A 29 -16.88 -8.15 -5.72
C GLU A 29 -16.11 -7.01 -6.42
N LEU A 30 -14.83 -6.83 -6.12
CA LEU A 30 -14.04 -5.74 -6.68
C LEU A 30 -13.77 -5.95 -8.17
N PRO A 31 -13.70 -4.85 -8.94
CA PRO A 31 -13.58 -4.92 -10.39
C PRO A 31 -12.13 -5.13 -10.88
N PHE A 32 -11.21 -5.56 -10.01
CA PHE A 32 -9.78 -5.75 -10.29
C PHE A 32 -9.41 -7.23 -10.30
N ASP A 33 -8.47 -7.60 -11.17
CA ASP A 33 -7.97 -8.98 -11.27
C ASP A 33 -6.94 -9.30 -10.18
N SER A 34 -6.21 -8.28 -9.68
CA SER A 34 -5.17 -8.43 -8.67
C SER A 34 -5.55 -7.71 -7.37
N LEU A 35 -5.28 -8.35 -6.23
CA LEU A 35 -5.58 -7.85 -4.89
C LEU A 35 -4.36 -7.92 -3.98
N VAL A 36 -4.12 -6.86 -3.21
CA VAL A 36 -3.14 -6.84 -2.13
C VAL A 36 -3.85 -6.84 -0.79
N ILE A 37 -3.62 -7.85 0.05
CA ILE A 37 -4.08 -7.84 1.44
C ILE A 37 -2.96 -7.28 2.31
N ASP A 38 -3.16 -6.04 2.77
CA ASP A 38 -2.26 -5.32 3.68
C ASP A 38 -2.79 -5.46 5.12
N TYR A 39 -2.11 -6.25 5.94
CA TYR A 39 -2.58 -6.54 7.30
C TYR A 39 -1.62 -6.05 8.39
N GLU A 40 -2.22 -5.47 9.42
CA GLU A 40 -1.50 -4.79 10.51
C GLU A 40 -1.10 -5.77 11.63
N GLY A 41 -0.13 -6.64 11.30
CA GLY A 41 0.37 -7.67 12.21
C GLY A 41 -0.48 -8.95 12.22
N GLN A 42 0.06 -9.99 12.87
CA GLN A 42 -0.47 -11.37 12.79
C GLN A 42 -1.95 -11.50 13.17
N ARG A 43 -2.42 -10.72 14.16
CA ARG A 43 -3.82 -10.76 14.63
C ARG A 43 -4.86 -10.40 13.56
N HIS A 44 -4.43 -9.73 12.50
CA HIS A 44 -5.28 -9.27 11.39
C HIS A 44 -5.05 -10.10 10.12
N LEU A 45 -4.26 -11.18 10.20
CA LEU A 45 -4.14 -12.14 9.10
C LEU A 45 -5.52 -12.79 8.88
N PRO A 46 -6.10 -12.72 7.66
CA PRO A 46 -7.39 -13.33 7.40
C PRO A 46 -7.36 -14.85 7.52
N GLU A 47 -8.54 -15.43 7.74
CA GLU A 47 -8.69 -16.89 7.78
C GLU A 47 -8.26 -17.52 6.45
N ARG A 48 -7.58 -18.67 6.53
CA ARG A 48 -7.05 -19.38 5.37
C ARG A 48 -8.10 -19.67 4.29
N GLY A 49 -9.33 -20.00 4.69
CA GLY A 49 -10.42 -20.27 3.75
C GLY A 49 -10.75 -19.06 2.87
N VAL A 50 -10.78 -17.86 3.46
CA VAL A 50 -11.02 -16.60 2.75
C VAL A 50 -9.87 -16.30 1.79
N LEU A 51 -8.63 -16.47 2.25
CA LEU A 51 -7.46 -16.26 1.39
C LEU A 51 -7.42 -17.26 0.22
N ALA A 52 -7.83 -18.50 0.44
CA ALA A 52 -7.86 -19.53 -0.60
C ALA A 52 -8.93 -19.20 -1.67
N GLU A 53 -10.13 -18.82 -1.26
CA GLU A 53 -11.20 -18.38 -2.18
C GLU A 53 -10.76 -17.17 -3.02
N LEU A 54 -10.13 -16.17 -2.39
CA LEU A 54 -9.58 -15.03 -3.11
C LEU A 54 -8.47 -15.43 -4.10
N ALA A 55 -7.55 -16.32 -3.71
CA ALA A 55 -6.46 -16.78 -4.56
C ALA A 55 -6.92 -17.65 -5.75
N GLU A 56 -8.08 -18.31 -5.64
CA GLU A 56 -8.68 -19.06 -6.74
C GLU A 56 -9.26 -18.14 -7.83
N GLU A 57 -9.78 -16.97 -7.44
CA GLU A 57 -10.46 -16.05 -8.36
C GLU A 57 -9.61 -14.87 -8.83
N ARG A 58 -8.54 -14.53 -8.10
CA ARG A 58 -7.76 -13.30 -8.27
C ARG A 58 -6.28 -13.57 -8.08
N GLU A 59 -5.45 -12.71 -8.66
CA GLU A 59 -4.03 -12.66 -8.34
C GLU A 59 -3.83 -12.03 -6.96
N LEU A 60 -3.65 -12.88 -5.94
CA LEU A 60 -3.61 -12.46 -4.55
C LEU A 60 -2.18 -12.24 -4.06
N TYR A 61 -1.93 -11.07 -3.49
CA TYR A 61 -0.68 -10.66 -2.87
C TYR A 61 -0.86 -10.41 -1.38
N LEU A 62 -0.02 -11.01 -0.54
CA LEU A 62 -0.09 -10.87 0.92
C LEU A 62 1.14 -10.13 1.46
N THR A 63 0.93 -9.03 2.18
CA THR A 63 2.03 -8.32 2.85
C THR A 63 2.69 -9.21 3.90
N THR A 64 3.93 -9.61 3.67
CA THR A 64 4.69 -10.56 4.49
C THR A 64 5.78 -9.82 5.27
N PRO A 65 5.57 -9.51 6.56
CA PRO A 65 6.55 -8.78 7.37
C PRO A 65 7.70 -9.68 7.81
N VAL A 66 8.84 -9.59 7.11
CA VAL A 66 9.96 -10.56 7.27
C VAL A 66 10.63 -10.55 8.65
N ARG A 67 10.30 -9.58 9.52
CA ARG A 67 10.80 -9.53 10.91
C ARG A 67 9.84 -10.15 11.93
N ALA A 68 8.58 -10.38 11.57
CA ALA A 68 7.59 -10.92 12.49
C ALA A 68 7.73 -12.43 12.64
N ASP A 69 7.49 -12.95 13.84
CA ASP A 69 7.38 -14.38 14.07
C ASP A 69 6.25 -14.99 13.24
N GLY A 70 6.49 -16.19 12.74
CA GLY A 70 5.66 -16.87 11.74
C GLY A 70 5.98 -16.46 10.29
N PHE A 71 6.71 -15.36 10.07
CA PHE A 71 7.10 -14.88 8.73
C PHE A 71 8.61 -14.66 8.56
N ASP A 72 9.42 -14.91 9.60
CA ASP A 72 10.86 -14.63 9.60
C ASP A 72 11.63 -15.76 8.89
N PRO A 73 12.18 -15.54 7.68
CA PRO A 73 12.87 -16.59 6.92
C PRO A 73 14.19 -17.05 7.57
N LEU A 74 14.68 -16.33 8.58
CA LEU A 74 15.87 -16.69 9.35
C LEU A 74 15.52 -17.13 10.78
N GLY A 75 14.23 -17.32 11.06
CA GLY A 75 13.69 -17.61 12.38
C GLY A 75 12.46 -18.51 12.28
N ASP A 76 11.37 -18.08 12.92
CA ASP A 76 10.08 -18.75 12.81
C ASP A 76 9.32 -18.26 11.57
N ASP A 77 9.15 -19.15 10.60
CA ASP A 77 8.41 -18.94 9.36
C ASP A 77 7.16 -19.84 9.25
N SER A 78 6.69 -20.37 10.39
CA SER A 78 5.63 -21.38 10.44
C SER A 78 4.33 -21.00 9.74
N LEU A 79 3.96 -19.71 9.70
CA LEU A 79 2.74 -19.24 9.04
C LEU A 79 2.86 -19.24 7.52
N LEU A 80 4.07 -19.20 6.95
CA LEU A 80 4.26 -19.27 5.51
C LEU A 80 3.73 -20.59 4.94
N ALA A 81 3.90 -21.69 5.68
CA ALA A 81 3.39 -23.00 5.28
C ALA A 81 1.85 -23.10 5.33
N GLU A 82 1.19 -22.16 6.01
CA GLU A 82 -0.27 -22.11 6.12
C GLU A 82 -0.92 -21.24 5.04
N LEU A 83 -0.13 -20.45 4.31
CA LEU A 83 -0.64 -19.62 3.22
C LEU A 83 -1.24 -20.50 2.11
N PRO A 84 -2.35 -20.09 1.48
CA PRO A 84 -2.94 -20.83 0.37
C PRO A 84 -1.97 -20.98 -0.81
N GLU A 85 -2.10 -22.10 -1.51
CA GLU A 85 -1.43 -22.28 -2.80
C GLU A 85 -1.92 -21.20 -3.78
N GLY A 86 -1.00 -20.58 -4.52
CA GLY A 86 -1.32 -19.48 -5.45
C GLY A 86 -1.28 -18.07 -4.85
N ALA A 87 -1.25 -17.93 -3.53
CA ALA A 87 -1.04 -16.63 -2.89
C ALA A 87 0.42 -16.19 -3.04
N LYS A 88 0.64 -15.04 -3.68
CA LYS A 88 1.95 -14.38 -3.81
C LYS A 88 2.23 -13.50 -2.60
N ARG A 89 3.48 -13.07 -2.45
CA ARG A 89 3.92 -12.27 -1.30
C ARG A 89 4.40 -10.89 -1.70
N VAL A 90 4.19 -9.94 -0.80
CA VAL A 90 4.83 -8.62 -0.81
C VAL A 90 5.71 -8.55 0.42
N LEU A 91 7.03 -8.69 0.24
CA LEU A 91 8.00 -8.73 1.32
C LEU A 91 8.24 -7.33 1.87
N VAL A 92 7.89 -7.14 3.14
CA VAL A 92 7.99 -5.85 3.83
C VAL A 92 8.84 -5.99 5.08
N ALA A 93 9.42 -4.89 5.57
CA ALA A 93 10.16 -4.92 6.84
C ALA A 93 9.27 -5.22 8.06
N GLY A 94 7.96 -4.98 7.94
CA GLY A 94 7.02 -4.97 9.05
C GLY A 94 7.04 -3.63 9.78
N HIS A 95 5.87 -3.01 9.95
CA HIS A 95 5.75 -1.71 10.59
C HIS A 95 5.96 -1.82 12.10
N GLY A 96 6.82 -0.97 12.67
CA GLY A 96 7.27 -1.12 14.06
C GLY A 96 6.17 -1.07 15.12
N ALA A 97 5.02 -0.46 14.82
CA ALA A 97 3.87 -0.44 15.73
C ALA A 97 3.20 -1.82 15.92
N TYR A 98 3.43 -2.76 15.00
CA TYR A 98 2.83 -4.09 15.02
C TYR A 98 3.83 -5.19 15.39
N LEU A 99 5.10 -4.82 15.58
CA LEU A 99 6.16 -5.73 15.94
C LEU A 99 6.45 -5.65 17.44
N THR A 100 6.81 -6.78 18.05
CA THR A 100 7.38 -6.86 19.39
C THR A 100 8.77 -6.19 19.43
N GLU A 101 9.31 -6.00 20.64
CA GLU A 101 10.66 -5.44 20.78
C GLU A 101 11.73 -6.33 20.12
N ASP A 102 11.63 -7.65 20.32
CA ASP A 102 12.56 -8.61 19.74
C ASP A 102 12.47 -8.61 18.22
N GLU A 103 11.27 -8.62 17.64
CA GLU A 103 11.06 -8.53 16.19
C GLU A 103 11.61 -7.23 15.61
N ARG A 104 11.39 -6.08 16.29
CA ARG A 104 11.93 -4.78 15.85
C ARG A 104 13.45 -4.76 15.80
N SER A 105 14.12 -5.49 16.69
CA SER A 105 15.58 -5.54 16.79
C SER A 105 16.26 -6.30 15.65
N ARG A 106 15.50 -7.10 14.90
CA ARG A 106 16.00 -7.97 13.84
C ARG A 106 16.49 -7.17 12.62
N ALA A 107 17.61 -7.61 12.05
CA ALA A 107 18.16 -7.02 10.84
C ALA A 107 17.28 -7.34 9.62
N VAL A 108 16.85 -6.29 8.91
CA VAL A 108 15.92 -6.38 7.76
C VAL A 108 16.61 -6.96 6.52
N ALA A 109 17.78 -6.44 6.14
CA ALA A 109 18.46 -6.79 4.90
C ALA A 109 18.68 -8.31 4.68
N PRO A 110 19.24 -9.08 5.63
CA PRO A 110 19.44 -10.51 5.42
C PRO A 110 18.13 -11.28 5.31
N ARG A 111 17.05 -10.80 5.95
CA ARG A 111 15.73 -11.43 5.89
C ARG A 111 15.02 -11.16 4.58
N LEU A 112 15.06 -9.91 4.07
CA LEU A 112 14.54 -9.60 2.74
C LEU A 112 15.28 -10.41 1.67
N GLY A 113 16.61 -10.53 1.76
CA GLY A 113 17.39 -11.34 0.83
C GLY A 113 16.99 -12.82 0.86
N ALA A 114 16.90 -13.43 2.04
CA ALA A 114 16.49 -14.83 2.17
C ALA A 114 15.05 -15.08 1.70
N ALA A 115 14.12 -14.18 2.05
CA ALA A 115 12.73 -14.31 1.62
C ALA A 115 12.55 -14.17 0.10
N ALA A 116 13.29 -13.24 -0.53
CA ALA A 116 13.25 -13.03 -1.97
C ALA A 116 13.93 -14.18 -2.75
N GLU A 117 15.00 -14.79 -2.20
CA GLU A 117 15.60 -15.99 -2.78
C GLU A 117 14.65 -17.20 -2.73
N ALA A 118 13.89 -17.32 -1.64
CA ALA A 118 12.91 -18.39 -1.48
C ALA A 118 11.64 -18.21 -2.33
N ASP A 119 11.32 -16.97 -2.75
CA ASP A 119 10.15 -16.64 -3.56
C ASP A 119 10.49 -15.53 -4.56
N PRO A 120 11.03 -15.92 -5.73
CA PRO A 120 11.48 -14.98 -6.75
C PRO A 120 10.35 -14.14 -7.37
N ASP A 121 9.09 -14.57 -7.23
CA ASP A 121 7.93 -13.89 -7.78
C ASP A 121 7.33 -12.86 -6.79
N ALA A 122 7.88 -12.78 -5.57
CA ALA A 122 7.43 -11.83 -4.57
C ALA A 122 7.77 -10.40 -4.96
N TRP A 123 6.89 -9.47 -4.63
CA TRP A 123 7.23 -8.05 -4.65
C TRP A 123 8.03 -7.69 -3.39
N VAL A 124 8.87 -6.66 -3.45
CA VAL A 124 9.68 -6.23 -2.31
C VAL A 124 9.56 -4.73 -2.12
N GLY A 125 9.22 -4.33 -0.90
CA GLY A 125 9.21 -2.92 -0.52
C GLY A 125 8.07 -2.60 0.45
N THR A 126 8.30 -1.56 1.26
CA THR A 126 7.43 -0.39 1.45
C THR A 126 8.36 0.74 1.94
N GLU A 127 7.84 1.76 2.63
CA GLU A 127 8.64 2.88 3.17
C GLU A 127 9.86 2.43 4.00
N GLY A 128 11.04 2.97 3.66
CA GLY A 128 12.29 2.83 4.41
C GLY A 128 13.17 1.64 4.02
N VAL A 129 12.79 0.84 3.03
CA VAL A 129 13.60 -0.29 2.50
C VAL A 129 13.85 -0.21 0.99
N GLU A 130 13.65 0.94 0.37
CA GLU A 130 13.64 1.14 -1.09
C GLU A 130 14.96 0.66 -1.74
N ARG A 131 16.09 0.97 -1.11
CA ARG A 131 17.42 0.52 -1.60
C ARG A 131 17.63 -0.99 -1.45
N LEU A 132 17.04 -1.59 -0.42
CA LEU A 132 17.13 -3.04 -0.21
C LEU A 132 16.25 -3.76 -1.24
N ALA A 133 15.04 -3.24 -1.50
CA ALA A 133 14.16 -3.72 -2.56
C ALA A 133 14.85 -3.67 -3.93
N LEU A 134 15.50 -2.56 -4.28
CA LEU A 134 16.28 -2.48 -5.53
C LEU A 134 17.36 -3.57 -5.62
N ALA A 135 18.00 -3.89 -4.49
CA ALA A 135 19.10 -4.85 -4.45
C ALA A 135 18.66 -6.32 -4.58
N THR A 136 17.39 -6.64 -4.32
CA THR A 136 16.87 -8.02 -4.52
C THR A 136 16.61 -8.32 -6.00
N GLY A 137 16.41 -7.29 -6.83
CA GLY A 137 16.05 -7.44 -8.25
C GLY A 137 14.58 -7.84 -8.48
N ALA A 138 13.80 -7.99 -7.42
CA ALA A 138 12.37 -8.27 -7.48
C ALA A 138 11.56 -7.01 -7.85
N PRO A 139 10.29 -7.16 -8.30
CA PRO A 139 9.41 -6.01 -8.48
C PRO A 139 9.32 -5.16 -7.23
N GLN A 140 9.49 -3.85 -7.40
CA GLN A 140 9.43 -2.91 -6.28
C GLN A 140 8.00 -2.65 -5.86
N PHE A 141 7.74 -2.62 -4.56
CA PHE A 141 6.47 -2.16 -4.03
C PHE A 141 6.66 -0.88 -3.21
N GLU A 142 6.38 0.26 -3.86
CA GLU A 142 6.62 1.59 -3.30
C GLU A 142 5.34 2.21 -2.77
N LEU A 143 5.46 2.89 -1.62
CA LEU A 143 4.36 3.68 -1.08
C LEU A 143 4.37 5.07 -1.72
N LEU A 144 3.23 5.50 -2.27
CA LEU A 144 3.09 6.81 -2.87
C LEU A 144 3.53 7.90 -1.89
N GLY A 145 4.37 8.79 -2.39
CA GLY A 145 4.80 9.97 -1.67
C GLY A 145 5.18 11.10 -2.60
N ARG A 146 5.50 12.24 -1.97
CA ARG A 146 5.73 13.51 -2.66
C ARG A 146 6.77 13.47 -3.79
N SER A 147 7.76 12.58 -3.70
CA SER A 147 8.83 12.46 -4.70
C SER A 147 8.64 11.30 -5.68
N THR A 148 7.62 10.46 -5.53
CA THR A 148 7.46 9.21 -6.29
C THR A 148 7.61 9.41 -7.79
N GLU A 149 6.89 10.34 -8.42
CA GLU A 149 7.05 10.56 -9.87
C GLU A 149 8.45 11.01 -10.29
N ARG A 150 9.10 11.84 -9.47
CA ARG A 150 10.47 12.30 -9.76
C ARG A 150 11.44 11.13 -9.65
N ASP A 151 11.27 10.30 -8.62
CA ASP A 151 12.13 9.17 -8.33
C ASP A 151 11.96 8.09 -9.40
N LEU A 152 10.74 7.79 -9.82
CA LEU A 152 10.44 6.91 -10.97
C LEU A 152 11.14 7.39 -12.25
N ARG A 153 10.98 8.67 -12.62
CA ARG A 153 11.64 9.24 -13.81
C ARG A 153 13.15 9.15 -13.71
N ALA A 154 13.72 9.41 -12.53
CA ALA A 154 15.15 9.31 -12.30
C ALA A 154 15.65 7.86 -12.41
N LEU A 155 14.87 6.90 -11.88
CA LEU A 155 15.15 5.47 -11.94
C LEU A 155 15.17 4.98 -13.40
N ARG A 156 14.14 5.33 -14.19
CA ARG A 156 14.08 5.03 -15.63
C ARG A 156 15.20 5.72 -16.42
N ALA A 157 15.50 6.98 -16.14
CA ALA A 157 16.60 7.70 -16.80
C ALA A 157 17.98 7.12 -16.46
N ALA A 158 18.13 6.48 -15.30
CA ALA A 158 19.35 5.75 -14.92
C ALA A 158 19.45 4.36 -15.59
N GLY A 159 18.43 3.93 -16.34
CA GLY A 159 18.41 2.67 -17.08
C GLY A 159 17.87 1.48 -16.27
N PHE A 160 17.11 1.72 -15.19
CA PHE A 160 16.44 0.64 -14.47
C PHE A 160 15.23 0.14 -15.27
N GLU A 161 15.22 -1.16 -15.58
CA GLU A 161 14.17 -1.83 -16.36
C GLU A 161 13.28 -2.75 -15.51
N GLY A 162 13.53 -2.84 -14.20
CA GLY A 162 12.71 -3.67 -13.31
C GLY A 162 11.32 -3.10 -13.06
N GLU A 163 10.39 -3.95 -12.62
CA GLU A 163 9.01 -3.57 -12.36
C GLU A 163 8.87 -2.72 -11.09
N VAL A 164 7.98 -1.72 -11.12
CA VAL A 164 7.62 -0.87 -9.98
C VAL A 164 6.10 -0.79 -9.83
N ALA A 165 5.60 -1.35 -8.74
CA ALA A 165 4.23 -1.22 -8.27
C ALA A 165 4.13 -0.11 -7.21
N VAL A 166 3.18 0.82 -7.38
CA VAL A 166 2.94 1.94 -6.48
C VAL A 166 1.65 1.71 -5.69
N TYR A 167 1.75 1.58 -4.37
CA TYR A 167 0.62 1.59 -3.46
C TYR A 167 0.19 3.03 -3.19
N ALA A 168 -1.10 3.34 -3.40
CA ALA A 168 -1.64 4.66 -3.18
C ALA A 168 -3.00 4.63 -2.44
N PRO A 169 -3.11 5.24 -1.25
CA PRO A 169 -4.41 5.64 -0.72
C PRO A 169 -5.17 6.44 -1.78
N THR A 170 -6.45 6.12 -1.96
CA THR A 170 -7.29 6.68 -3.02
C THR A 170 -8.60 7.15 -2.41
N VAL A 171 -9.04 8.34 -2.81
CA VAL A 171 -10.30 8.97 -2.42
C VAL A 171 -10.96 9.55 -3.67
N LEU A 172 -12.15 9.06 -4.01
CA LEU A 172 -12.92 9.40 -5.22
C LEU A 172 -13.92 10.55 -4.98
N THR A 173 -13.45 11.63 -4.37
CA THR A 173 -14.23 12.86 -4.13
C THR A 173 -13.30 14.07 -4.14
N ASP A 174 -13.83 15.21 -4.59
CA ASP A 174 -13.17 16.52 -4.52
C ASP A 174 -13.61 17.34 -3.30
N ASP A 175 -14.52 16.81 -2.48
CA ASP A 175 -14.93 17.44 -1.22
C ASP A 175 -13.77 17.41 -0.22
N ALA A 176 -13.24 18.60 0.08
CA ALA A 176 -12.09 18.77 0.94
C ALA A 176 -12.32 18.27 2.39
N ASP A 177 -13.55 18.31 2.91
CA ASP A 177 -13.87 17.80 4.24
C ASP A 177 -13.84 16.28 4.25
N GLU A 178 -14.49 15.64 3.26
CA GLU A 178 -14.47 14.18 3.12
C GLU A 178 -13.04 13.63 2.91
N VAL A 179 -12.22 14.34 2.13
CA VAL A 179 -10.81 14.01 1.93
C VAL A 179 -10.02 14.08 3.24
N LEU A 180 -10.27 15.10 4.08
CA LEU A 180 -9.57 15.24 5.35
C LEU A 180 -10.02 14.21 6.38
N ASP A 181 -11.31 13.87 6.42
CA ASP A 181 -11.82 12.80 7.27
C ASP A 181 -11.20 11.44 6.91
N ALA A 182 -10.98 11.18 5.62
CA ALA A 182 -10.38 9.95 5.14
C ALA A 182 -8.85 9.88 5.35
N LEU A 183 -8.14 10.96 4.99
CA LEU A 183 -6.68 10.93 4.86
C LEU A 183 -5.95 11.71 5.94
N GLY A 184 -6.59 12.65 6.64
CA GLY A 184 -5.90 13.58 7.53
C GLY A 184 -5.17 12.87 8.67
N GLY A 185 -5.78 11.84 9.26
CA GLY A 185 -5.14 10.96 10.26
C GLY A 185 -3.96 10.15 9.72
N TYR A 186 -3.98 9.81 8.42
CA TYR A 186 -2.90 9.10 7.74
C TYR A 186 -1.74 10.04 7.41
N VAL A 187 -2.01 11.16 6.74
CA VAL A 187 -0.96 12.09 6.29
C VAL A 187 -0.31 12.83 7.46
N SER A 188 -1.04 13.09 8.55
CA SER A 188 -0.48 13.73 9.75
C SER A 188 0.67 12.94 10.40
N ARG A 189 0.72 11.62 10.19
CA ARG A 189 1.80 10.74 10.70
C ARG A 189 3.07 10.83 9.87
N ARG A 190 3.01 11.38 8.65
CA ARG A 190 4.18 11.58 7.79
C ARG A 190 5.10 12.59 8.44
N ARG A 191 6.38 12.23 8.60
CA ARG A 191 7.37 13.06 9.32
C ARG A 191 7.41 14.53 8.87
N PRO A 192 7.37 14.87 7.56
CA PRO A 192 7.34 16.27 7.13
C PRO A 192 6.05 17.01 7.55
N VAL A 193 4.91 16.31 7.52
CA VAL A 193 3.59 16.85 7.88
C VAL A 193 3.47 17.02 9.39
N ALA A 194 3.82 15.99 10.16
CA ALA A 194 3.84 16.03 11.62
C ALA A 194 4.65 17.23 12.17
N ARG A 195 5.76 17.58 11.51
CA ARG A 195 6.60 18.74 11.86
C ARG A 195 5.99 20.09 11.50
N ALA A 196 5.12 20.13 10.51
CA ALA A 196 4.48 21.34 10.01
C ALA A 196 3.13 21.62 10.69
N LEU A 197 2.54 20.61 11.33
CA LEU A 197 1.27 20.73 12.03
C LEU A 197 1.40 21.51 13.35
N PRO A 198 0.45 22.42 13.65
CA PRO A 198 0.32 22.98 14.99
C PRO A 198 0.04 21.87 16.02
N GLU A 199 0.60 22.02 17.22
CA GLU A 199 0.40 21.06 18.30
C GLU A 199 -1.10 20.93 18.66
N GLY A 200 -1.58 19.69 18.75
CA GLY A 200 -2.96 19.37 19.13
C GLY A 200 -4.03 19.77 18.09
N ALA A 201 -3.63 20.18 16.88
CA ALA A 201 -4.59 20.48 15.82
C ALA A 201 -5.40 19.24 15.41
N PRO A 202 -6.71 19.39 15.12
CA PRO A 202 -7.50 18.33 14.50
C PRO A 202 -6.86 17.86 13.19
N THR A 203 -7.00 16.57 12.87
CA THR A 203 -6.48 15.95 11.65
C THR A 203 -7.59 15.43 10.75
N ASP A 204 -8.75 16.04 10.82
CA ASP A 204 -9.99 15.69 10.11
C ASP A 204 -10.61 16.96 9.50
N ALA A 205 -11.86 16.91 9.04
CA ALA A 205 -12.57 18.07 8.49
C ALA A 205 -12.65 19.27 9.46
N ALA A 206 -12.55 19.06 10.78
CA ALA A 206 -12.55 20.12 11.77
C ALA A 206 -11.23 20.91 11.82
N ALA A 207 -10.20 20.49 11.07
CA ALA A 207 -8.98 21.25 10.92
C ALA A 207 -9.27 22.62 10.29
N THR A 208 -8.68 23.66 10.87
CA THR A 208 -8.83 25.05 10.39
C THR A 208 -7.48 25.74 10.25
N GLY A 209 -7.45 26.85 9.52
CA GLY A 209 -6.27 27.68 9.31
C GLY A 209 -5.07 26.86 8.82
N ARG A 210 -3.93 27.03 9.49
CA ARG A 210 -2.66 26.40 9.09
C ARG A 210 -2.71 24.87 9.07
N ALA A 211 -3.44 24.25 10.00
CA ALA A 211 -3.53 22.79 10.04
C ALA A 211 -4.23 22.26 8.79
N ARG A 212 -5.35 22.88 8.41
CA ARG A 212 -6.09 22.52 7.19
C ARG A 212 -5.24 22.68 5.94
N GLU A 213 -4.56 23.82 5.79
CA GLU A 213 -3.66 24.07 4.65
C GLU A 213 -2.60 22.97 4.51
N VAL A 214 -1.98 22.58 5.62
CA VAL A 214 -0.93 21.55 5.64
C VAL A 214 -1.49 20.18 5.29
N LEU A 215 -2.62 19.79 5.89
CA LEU A 215 -3.24 18.49 5.65
C LEU A 215 -3.77 18.37 4.22
N SER A 216 -4.47 19.38 3.71
CA SER A 216 -5.00 19.35 2.34
C SER A 216 -3.89 19.27 1.30
N ALA A 217 -2.79 20.01 1.49
CA ALA A 217 -1.63 19.88 0.61
C ALA A 217 -1.00 18.49 0.71
N ALA A 218 -0.88 17.95 1.93
CA ALA A 218 -0.33 16.62 2.15
C ALA A 218 -1.20 15.50 1.56
N SER A 219 -2.53 15.63 1.57
CA SER A 219 -3.43 14.65 0.95
C SER A 219 -3.12 14.46 -0.53
N GLY A 220 -2.84 15.54 -1.27
CA GLY A 220 -2.42 15.44 -2.68
C GLY A 220 -0.98 14.94 -2.88
N ASP A 221 -0.10 15.08 -1.87
CA ASP A 221 1.29 14.60 -1.95
C ASP A 221 1.42 13.09 -1.66
N PHE A 222 0.46 12.49 -0.95
CA PHE A 222 0.58 11.13 -0.38
C PHE A 222 -0.61 10.22 -0.72
N ALA A 223 -1.57 10.67 -1.52
CA ALA A 223 -2.74 9.91 -1.95
C ALA A 223 -3.21 10.37 -3.34
N LEU A 224 -4.00 9.53 -3.99
CA LEU A 224 -4.75 9.86 -5.20
C LEU A 224 -6.10 10.46 -4.76
N VAL A 225 -6.35 11.71 -5.09
CA VAL A 225 -7.52 12.45 -4.59
C VAL A 225 -8.22 13.18 -5.73
N GLY A 226 -9.55 13.08 -5.76
CA GLY A 226 -10.40 13.84 -6.66
C GLY A 226 -11.52 12.97 -7.20
N ASP A 227 -12.29 13.49 -8.15
CA ASP A 227 -13.20 12.64 -8.90
C ASP A 227 -12.45 11.59 -9.74
N VAL A 228 -13.22 10.73 -10.38
CA VAL A 228 -12.71 9.63 -11.21
C VAL A 228 -11.78 10.09 -12.33
N GLU A 229 -12.06 11.24 -12.95
CA GLU A 229 -11.24 11.79 -14.04
C GLU A 229 -9.92 12.33 -13.50
N ALA A 230 -9.96 13.07 -12.39
CA ALA A 230 -8.76 13.57 -11.71
C ALA A 230 -7.86 12.43 -11.23
N VAL A 231 -8.42 11.35 -10.68
CA VAL A 231 -7.64 10.18 -10.28
C VAL A 231 -7.06 9.47 -11.51
N ARG A 232 -7.81 9.36 -12.62
CA ARG A 232 -7.29 8.83 -13.89
C ARG A 232 -6.06 9.58 -14.38
N GLU A 233 -6.10 10.91 -14.34
CA GLU A 233 -4.96 11.74 -14.75
C GLU A 233 -3.74 11.53 -13.85
N GLN A 234 -3.94 11.38 -12.53
CA GLN A 234 -2.87 11.10 -11.58
C GLN A 234 -2.26 9.72 -11.80
N VAL A 235 -3.07 8.68 -12.00
CA VAL A 235 -2.60 7.32 -12.34
C VAL A 235 -1.84 7.34 -13.67
N GLY A 236 -2.35 8.03 -14.68
CA GLY A 236 -1.67 8.22 -15.96
C GLY A 236 -0.31 8.92 -15.81
N SER A 237 -0.20 9.89 -14.90
CA SER A 237 1.05 10.59 -14.60
C SER A 237 2.08 9.69 -13.92
N LEU A 238 1.66 8.82 -13.00
CA LEU A 238 2.53 7.79 -12.39
C LEU A 238 3.04 6.80 -13.42
N LYS A 239 2.16 6.29 -14.29
CA LYS A 239 2.54 5.38 -15.38
C LYS A 239 3.50 6.03 -16.37
N ALA A 240 3.23 7.28 -16.76
CA ALA A 240 4.12 8.06 -17.62
C ALA A 240 5.47 8.38 -16.94
N ALA A 241 5.52 8.46 -15.61
CA ALA A 241 6.75 8.61 -14.84
C ALA A 241 7.57 7.32 -14.76
N GLY A 242 6.93 6.16 -14.94
CA GLY A 242 7.58 4.85 -15.01
C GLY A 242 7.03 3.78 -14.08
N ALA A 243 5.89 4.00 -13.42
CA ALA A 243 5.20 2.95 -12.67
C ALA A 243 4.59 1.92 -13.64
N ASP A 244 4.72 0.64 -13.31
CA ASP A 244 4.16 -0.47 -14.09
C ASP A 244 2.75 -0.82 -13.59
N THR A 245 2.57 -0.80 -12.26
CA THR A 245 1.30 -1.12 -11.59
C THR A 245 0.96 -0.03 -10.59
N VAL A 246 -0.30 0.41 -10.54
CA VAL A 246 -0.81 1.29 -9.48
C VAL A 246 -1.90 0.58 -8.68
N VAL A 247 -1.62 0.38 -7.39
CA VAL A 247 -2.49 -0.33 -6.44
C VAL A 247 -3.25 0.69 -5.60
N GLY A 248 -4.57 0.77 -5.79
CA GLY A 248 -5.42 1.71 -5.06
C GLY A 248 -5.90 1.13 -3.73
N TYR A 249 -5.75 1.89 -2.64
CA TYR A 249 -6.36 1.59 -1.35
C TYR A 249 -7.58 2.50 -1.11
N PRO A 250 -8.81 1.98 -0.99
CA PRO A 250 -10.01 2.80 -0.82
C PRO A 250 -10.05 3.42 0.57
N ALA A 251 -9.53 4.64 0.73
CA ALA A 251 -9.32 5.25 2.04
C ALA A 251 -10.63 5.67 2.73
N ARG A 252 -11.74 5.76 2.00
CA ARG A 252 -13.10 5.93 2.54
C ARG A 252 -13.85 4.62 2.78
N GLY A 253 -13.16 3.49 2.63
CA GLY A 253 -13.69 2.15 2.77
C GLY A 253 -14.07 1.51 1.44
N ILE A 254 -14.10 0.17 1.45
CA ILE A 254 -14.25 -0.67 0.24
C ILE A 254 -15.47 -0.32 -0.62
N GLY A 255 -16.55 0.21 -0.02
CA GLY A 255 -17.76 0.61 -0.75
C GLY A 255 -17.53 1.68 -1.82
N GLU A 256 -16.44 2.44 -1.75
CA GLU A 256 -16.06 3.41 -2.80
C GLU A 256 -15.61 2.72 -4.09
N PHE A 257 -15.15 1.46 -4.02
CA PHE A 257 -14.64 0.69 -5.15
C PHE A 257 -15.64 -0.37 -5.68
N LEU A 258 -16.83 -0.49 -5.09
CA LEU A 258 -17.87 -1.49 -5.40
C LEU A 258 -19.06 -0.88 -6.12
#